data_AF-A0A8B6HMI0-F1
#
_entry.id   AF-A0A8B6HMI0-F1
#
_cell.length_a   1.000
_cell.length_b   1.000
_cell.length_c   1.000
_cell.angle_alpha   90.00
_cell.angle_beta   90.00
_cell.angle_gamma   90.00
#
_symmetry.space_group_name_H-M   'P 1'
#
loop_
_entity.id
_entity.type
_entity.pdbx_description
1 polymer ?
#
loop_
_entity_poly.entity_id
_entity_poly.type
_entity_poly.pdbx_seq_one_letter_code
_entity_poly.pdbx_strand_id
1 'polypeptide(L)'
;GVTLDQELVYGAVDEYYMEKILPEPGTWVAVEVTTVLNPGHFYVSLPFGKSAIDNLKEKEEIDKKDDWQMNFDQLISEMQEEYSKGSHNEDTTVDKAPGEIVAAKFTSDGKWYRARVLIVEENRLRVFFVDFGNREWLRYNCVRSILPDFLHLPFQAVECFLMHIEPLGAKYTTESKYRFKELVDNKVLVAFVKTRSFNGSIWVDLYDTTGDEDIDIAKVLLSEKLVQDTGSTTTTSSKQSHHSSQTSLILVPG
;
A
#
# COMPACT_ATOMS: atom_id res chain seq x y z
N GLY A 1 -10.22 -11.07 -0.86
CA GLY A 1 -11.23 -10.64 0.13
C GLY A 1 -10.70 -9.42 0.82
N VAL A 2 -11.48 -8.33 0.84
CA VAL A 2 -11.16 -7.06 1.50
C VAL A 2 -10.83 -7.37 2.97
N THR A 3 -9.63 -7.03 3.43
CA THR A 3 -9.26 -7.21 4.84
C THR A 3 -10.09 -6.27 5.71
N LEU A 4 -10.54 -6.74 6.89
CA LEU A 4 -11.28 -5.97 7.90
C LEU A 4 -10.67 -4.59 8.22
N ASP A 5 -9.38 -4.41 7.92
CA ASP A 5 -8.65 -3.16 8.06
C ASP A 5 -9.22 -2.03 7.17
N GLN A 6 -9.86 -2.30 6.03
CA GLN A 6 -10.21 -1.25 5.06
C GLN A 6 -11.47 -0.43 5.39
N GLU A 7 -12.53 -1.04 5.96
CA GLU A 7 -13.71 -0.27 6.42
C GLU A 7 -13.32 0.72 7.52
N LEU A 8 -12.37 0.32 8.38
CA LEU A 8 -11.84 1.16 9.45
C LEU A 8 -10.82 2.18 8.91
N VAL A 9 -10.01 1.83 7.91
CA VAL A 9 -8.94 2.69 7.37
C VAL A 9 -9.36 3.66 6.28
N TYR A 10 -10.51 3.48 5.64
CA TYR A 10 -10.91 4.40 4.58
C TYR A 10 -12.39 4.79 4.60
N GLY A 11 -13.24 4.23 5.47
CA GLY A 11 -14.67 4.58 5.50
C GLY A 11 -15.32 4.46 4.11
N ALA A 12 -16.43 5.15 3.85
CA ALA A 12 -16.85 5.42 2.48
C ALA A 12 -15.78 6.30 1.85
N VAL A 13 -14.81 5.69 1.18
CA VAL A 13 -13.77 6.42 0.46
C VAL A 13 -14.50 7.28 -0.58
N ASP A 14 -14.44 8.58 -0.39
CA ASP A 14 -15.08 9.53 -1.30
C ASP A 14 -14.55 9.25 -2.72
N GLU A 15 -15.45 9.12 -3.68
CA GLU A 15 -15.10 8.96 -5.10
C GLU A 15 -14.13 10.07 -5.54
N TYR A 16 -14.28 11.26 -4.96
CA TYR A 16 -13.36 12.40 -5.10
C TYR A 16 -11.92 12.12 -4.63
N TYR A 17 -11.74 11.35 -3.54
CA TYR A 17 -10.42 10.98 -3.03
C TYR A 17 -9.71 10.04 -4.00
N MET A 18 -10.45 9.09 -4.60
CA MET A 18 -9.92 8.16 -5.60
C MET A 18 -9.52 8.87 -6.89
N GLU A 19 -10.36 9.79 -7.38
CA GLU A 19 -10.09 10.55 -8.59
C GLU A 19 -8.84 11.43 -8.46
N LYS A 20 -8.57 11.99 -7.29
CA LYS A 20 -7.46 12.93 -7.12
C LYS A 20 -6.10 12.27 -6.95
N ILE A 21 -6.03 11.08 -6.35
CA ILE A 21 -4.76 10.50 -5.90
C ILE A 21 -4.31 9.36 -6.78
N LEU A 22 -5.23 8.54 -7.27
CA LEU A 22 -4.84 7.28 -7.88
C LEU A 22 -4.53 7.46 -9.37
N PRO A 23 -3.46 6.82 -9.86
CA PRO A 23 -3.17 6.81 -11.28
C PRO A 23 -4.22 6.00 -12.06
N GLU A 24 -4.41 6.35 -13.32
CA GLU A 24 -5.37 5.66 -14.19
C GLU A 24 -4.80 4.30 -14.64
N PRO A 25 -5.63 3.25 -14.73
CA PRO A 25 -5.23 2.01 -15.37
C PRO A 25 -4.72 2.23 -16.80
N GLY A 26 -3.65 1.51 -17.17
CA GLY A 26 -2.98 1.67 -18.45
C GLY A 26 -1.91 2.77 -18.49
N THR A 27 -1.60 3.40 -17.35
CA THR A 27 -0.55 4.43 -17.26
C THR A 27 0.72 3.92 -16.59
N TRP A 28 1.84 4.52 -16.98
CA TRP A 28 3.14 4.35 -16.34
C TRP A 28 3.36 5.49 -15.33
N VAL A 29 3.65 5.17 -14.07
CA VAL A 29 3.88 6.16 -13.01
C VAL A 29 5.15 5.85 -12.23
N ALA A 30 5.80 6.89 -11.73
CA ALA A 30 6.92 6.74 -10.82
C ALA A 30 6.38 6.48 -9.41
N VAL A 31 7.00 5.54 -8.69
CA VAL A 31 6.59 5.15 -7.34
C VAL A 31 7.80 4.96 -6.45
N GLU A 32 7.64 5.21 -5.16
CA GLU A 32 8.59 4.75 -4.13
C GLU A 32 7.86 3.80 -3.19
N VAL A 33 8.45 2.63 -2.90
CA VAL A 33 7.86 1.68 -1.96
C VAL A 33 8.11 2.16 -0.53
N THR A 34 7.04 2.50 0.19
CA THR A 34 7.11 3.04 1.55
C THR A 34 7.00 1.97 2.63
N THR A 35 6.17 0.94 2.41
CA THR A 35 6.00 -0.18 3.35
C THR A 35 5.86 -1.50 2.63
N VAL A 36 6.61 -2.52 3.06
CA VAL A 36 6.50 -3.90 2.55
C VAL A 36 5.83 -4.80 3.60
N LEU A 37 4.62 -5.29 3.31
CA LEU A 37 4.03 -6.39 4.09
C LEU A 37 4.54 -7.73 3.56
N ASN A 38 4.48 -7.92 2.23
CA ASN A 38 5.02 -9.05 1.46
C ASN A 38 5.05 -8.69 -0.04
N PRO A 39 5.60 -9.54 -0.94
CA PRO A 39 5.67 -9.22 -2.38
C PRO A 39 4.30 -8.96 -3.02
N GLY A 40 3.26 -9.65 -2.55
CA GLY A 40 1.90 -9.48 -3.04
C GLY A 40 1.11 -8.40 -2.29
N HIS A 41 1.69 -7.63 -1.39
CA HIS A 41 1.00 -6.55 -0.66
C HIS A 41 2.02 -5.57 -0.06
N PHE A 42 2.04 -4.36 -0.58
CA PHE A 42 2.92 -3.27 -0.14
C PHE A 42 2.21 -1.92 -0.30
N TYR A 43 2.85 -0.85 0.15
CA TYR A 43 2.38 0.51 -0.05
C TYR A 43 3.42 1.32 -0.82
N VAL A 44 2.93 2.24 -1.64
CA VAL A 44 3.76 3.17 -2.40
C VAL A 44 3.34 4.62 -2.13
N SER A 45 4.28 5.54 -2.31
CA SER A 45 3.99 6.96 -2.57
C SER A 45 4.19 7.26 -4.07
N LEU A 46 3.64 8.39 -4.52
CA LEU A 46 3.74 8.87 -5.89
C LEU A 46 4.58 10.17 -5.89
N PRO A 47 5.92 10.09 -5.94
CA PRO A 47 6.80 11.26 -5.74
C PRO A 47 6.61 12.38 -6.78
N PHE A 48 6.02 12.07 -7.95
CA PHE A 48 5.69 13.06 -8.99
C PHE A 48 4.17 13.15 -9.24
N GLY A 49 3.38 12.71 -8.25
CA GLY A 49 1.94 12.60 -8.35
C GLY A 49 1.48 11.49 -9.30
N LYS A 50 0.17 11.45 -9.57
CA LYS A 50 -0.49 10.38 -10.34
C LYS A 50 -0.35 10.46 -11.86
N SER A 51 0.32 11.49 -12.37
CA SER A 51 0.40 11.73 -13.81
C SER A 51 1.29 10.69 -14.49
N ALA A 52 0.92 10.27 -15.70
CA ALA A 52 1.76 9.37 -16.48
C ALA A 52 3.16 9.97 -16.73
N ILE A 53 4.20 9.14 -16.67
CA ILE A 53 5.62 9.56 -16.82
C ILE A 53 5.86 10.26 -18.16
N ASP A 54 5.18 9.84 -19.24
CA ASP A 54 5.31 10.48 -20.55
C ASP A 54 4.93 11.97 -20.52
N ASN A 55 3.98 12.32 -19.65
CA ASN A 55 3.54 13.70 -19.45
C ASN A 55 4.45 14.51 -18.52
N LEU A 56 5.45 13.89 -17.88
CA LEU A 56 6.43 14.58 -17.03
C LEU A 56 7.51 15.28 -17.87
N LYS A 57 7.83 14.77 -19.07
CA LYS A 57 8.85 15.36 -19.96
C LYS A 57 8.40 16.65 -20.65
N GLU A 58 7.09 16.86 -20.81
CA GLU A 58 6.53 18.09 -21.37
C GLU A 58 6.28 19.18 -20.30
N LYS A 59 6.52 18.85 -19.03
CA LYS A 59 6.19 19.65 -17.85
C LYS A 59 7.38 20.46 -17.30
N GLU A 60 8.26 20.95 -18.17
CA GLU A 60 9.26 21.97 -17.77
C GLU A 60 8.60 23.31 -17.36
N GLU A 61 7.30 23.48 -17.59
CA GLU A 61 6.47 24.54 -17.01
C GLU A 61 5.43 23.99 -16.01
N ILE A 62 5.85 23.26 -14.97
CA ILE A 62 4.97 22.99 -13.82
C ILE A 62 4.79 24.31 -13.05
N ASP A 63 3.55 24.80 -13.04
CA ASP A 63 3.10 25.81 -12.10
C ASP A 63 3.48 25.36 -10.68
N LYS A 64 4.34 26.12 -10.00
CA LYS A 64 4.92 25.80 -8.67
C LYS A 64 3.86 25.52 -7.59
N LYS A 65 2.59 25.76 -7.91
CA LYS A 65 1.42 25.55 -7.07
C LYS A 65 0.97 24.09 -6.99
N ASP A 66 1.33 23.26 -7.97
CA ASP A 66 0.94 21.84 -8.07
C ASP A 66 2.13 20.89 -7.82
N ASP A 67 3.16 21.31 -7.10
CA ASP A 67 4.22 20.41 -6.65
C ASP A 67 3.75 19.64 -5.40
N TRP A 68 3.16 18.46 -5.64
CA TRP A 68 2.62 17.59 -4.59
C TRP A 68 3.68 17.14 -3.59
N GLN A 69 4.93 16.97 -4.04
CA GLN A 69 6.03 16.52 -3.18
C GLN A 69 6.49 17.64 -2.25
N MET A 70 6.68 18.86 -2.77
CA MET A 70 7.01 20.02 -1.93
C MET A 70 5.93 20.28 -0.87
N ASN A 71 4.66 20.11 -1.23
CA ASN A 71 3.56 20.26 -0.28
C ASN A 71 3.59 19.19 0.83
N PHE A 72 3.92 17.94 0.49
CA PHE A 72 4.02 16.88 1.49
C PHE A 72 5.19 17.07 2.44
N ASP A 73 6.38 17.43 1.94
CA ASP A 73 7.54 17.70 2.77
C ASP A 73 7.30 18.90 3.71
N GLN A 74 6.61 19.94 3.21
CA GLN A 74 6.17 21.07 4.01
C GLN A 74 5.21 20.63 5.12
N LEU A 75 4.17 19.84 4.79
CA LEU A 75 3.24 19.29 5.78
C LEU A 75 3.98 18.54 6.90
N ILE A 76 4.91 17.65 6.55
CA ILE A 76 5.68 16.89 7.53
C ILE A 76 6.51 17.82 8.41
N SER A 77 7.16 18.83 7.83
CA SER A 77 7.96 19.81 8.57
C SER A 77 7.11 20.62 9.56
N GLU A 78 5.96 21.14 9.12
CA GLU A 78 5.05 21.92 9.96
C GLU A 78 4.46 21.08 11.09
N MET A 79 4.12 19.80 10.83
CA MET A 79 3.73 18.87 11.89
C MET A 79 4.84 18.65 12.92
N GLN A 80 6.11 18.56 12.50
CA GLN A 80 7.21 18.42 13.45
C GLN A 80 7.32 19.64 14.35
N GLU A 81 7.25 20.83 13.78
CA GLU A 81 7.31 22.07 14.53
C GLU A 81 6.15 22.15 15.54
N GLU A 82 4.94 21.82 15.12
CA GLU A 82 3.74 22.01 15.93
C GLU A 82 3.62 20.99 17.07
N TYR A 83 3.73 19.69 16.79
CA TYR A 83 3.53 18.65 17.81
C TYR A 83 4.76 18.37 18.68
N SER A 84 5.92 18.92 18.34
CA SER A 84 7.08 18.89 19.23
C SER A 84 6.97 19.91 20.36
N LYS A 85 6.07 20.90 20.25
CA LYS A 85 5.76 21.86 21.32
C LYS A 85 4.98 21.15 22.42
N GLY A 86 5.44 21.28 23.66
CA GLY A 86 4.81 20.63 24.82
C GLY A 86 3.37 21.10 25.13
N SER A 87 2.88 22.14 24.45
CA SER A 87 1.51 22.68 24.59
C SER A 87 0.42 21.67 24.24
N HIS A 88 0.73 20.70 23.38
CA HIS A 88 -0.22 19.64 23.01
C HIS A 88 -0.15 18.43 23.92
N ASN A 89 0.70 18.40 24.97
CA ASN A 89 0.91 17.21 25.80
C ASN A 89 -0.29 16.77 26.64
N GLU A 90 -1.21 17.68 26.94
CA GLU A 90 -2.31 17.45 27.89
C GLU A 90 -3.69 17.39 27.24
N ASP A 91 -3.78 17.59 25.92
CA ASP A 91 -5.07 17.53 25.21
C ASP A 91 -5.50 16.07 25.02
N THR A 92 -5.95 15.51 26.15
CA THR A 92 -6.46 14.16 26.33
C THR A 92 -7.91 14.05 25.90
N THR A 93 -8.56 15.16 25.53
CA THR A 93 -10.01 15.28 25.28
C THR A 93 -10.48 14.64 23.97
N VAL A 94 -9.54 14.18 23.15
CA VAL A 94 -9.83 13.50 21.88
C VAL A 94 -10.33 12.09 22.14
N ASP A 95 -11.53 11.79 21.66
CA ASP A 95 -12.03 10.43 21.53
C ASP A 95 -11.12 9.70 20.52
N LYS A 96 -10.29 8.79 21.02
CA LYS A 96 -9.33 8.03 20.19
C LYS A 96 -10.01 6.77 19.66
N ALA A 97 -11.20 6.92 19.08
CA ALA A 97 -12.00 5.81 18.59
C ALA A 97 -11.40 5.20 17.31
N PRO A 98 -11.64 3.91 17.02
CA PRO A 98 -11.30 3.33 15.73
C PRO A 98 -11.88 4.17 14.57
N GLY A 99 -11.06 4.48 13.57
CA GLY A 99 -11.42 5.32 12.43
C GLY A 99 -10.91 6.76 12.50
N GLU A 100 -10.63 7.27 13.70
CA GLU A 100 -10.21 8.67 13.91
C GLU A 100 -8.81 8.96 13.34
N ILE A 101 -8.67 10.14 12.73
CA ILE A 101 -7.36 10.66 12.29
C ILE A 101 -6.71 11.43 13.42
N VAL A 102 -5.44 11.10 13.69
CA VAL A 102 -4.66 11.62 14.82
C VAL A 102 -3.26 12.01 14.35
N ALA A 103 -2.60 12.86 15.12
CA ALA A 103 -1.15 13.02 15.05
C ALA A 103 -0.50 11.95 15.94
N ALA A 104 0.39 11.14 15.38
CA ALA A 104 1.03 10.02 16.06
C ALA A 104 2.54 10.10 15.94
N LYS A 105 3.24 9.86 17.05
CA LYS A 105 4.69 9.83 17.12
C LYS A 105 5.21 8.45 16.75
N PHE A 106 5.88 8.33 15.61
CA PHE A 106 6.52 7.09 15.17
C PHE A 106 7.71 6.79 16.08
N THR A 107 7.80 5.56 16.59
CA THR A 107 8.80 5.27 17.64
C THR A 107 10.22 5.14 17.12
N SER A 108 10.39 4.79 15.83
CA SER A 108 11.73 4.50 15.28
C SER A 108 12.56 5.76 15.01
N ASP A 109 11.92 6.89 14.69
CA ASP A 109 12.60 8.17 14.46
C ASP A 109 12.16 9.30 15.41
N GLY A 110 11.12 9.06 16.21
CA GLY A 110 10.59 10.03 17.16
C GLY A 110 9.91 11.23 16.49
N LYS A 111 9.48 11.12 15.23
CA LYS A 111 8.78 12.19 14.50
C LYS A 111 7.26 12.00 14.53
N TRP A 112 6.53 13.08 14.30
CA TRP A 112 5.06 13.13 14.31
C TRP A 112 4.49 13.01 12.90
N TYR A 113 3.45 12.19 12.74
CA TYR A 113 2.86 11.88 11.45
C TYR A 113 1.34 11.81 11.54
N ARG A 114 0.67 11.89 10.40
CA ARG A 114 -0.75 11.60 10.33
C ARG A 114 -0.95 10.10 10.44
N ALA A 115 -1.88 9.69 11.28
CA ALA A 115 -2.22 8.30 11.44
C ALA A 115 -3.70 8.13 11.69
N ARG A 116 -4.21 6.93 11.44
CA ARG A 116 -5.57 6.55 11.78
C ARG A 116 -5.56 5.50 12.87
N VAL A 117 -6.44 5.66 13.86
CA VAL A 117 -6.65 4.66 14.90
C VAL A 117 -7.35 3.42 14.31
N LEU A 118 -6.77 2.24 14.52
CA LEU A 118 -7.33 0.96 14.09
C LEU A 118 -8.01 0.22 15.24
N ILE A 119 -7.32 0.16 16.38
CA ILE A 119 -7.71 -0.64 17.54
C ILE A 119 -7.39 0.17 18.79
N VAL A 120 -8.30 0.15 19.76
CA VAL A 120 -8.13 0.78 21.06
C VAL A 120 -8.15 -0.31 22.12
N GLU A 121 -7.12 -0.34 22.96
CA GLU A 121 -7.03 -1.19 24.14
C GLU A 121 -6.81 -0.31 25.37
N GLU A 122 -6.97 -0.86 26.58
CA GLU A 122 -6.90 -0.11 27.84
C GLU A 122 -5.64 0.78 27.99
N ASN A 123 -4.48 0.30 27.52
CA ASN A 123 -3.19 0.96 27.75
C ASN A 123 -2.45 1.40 26.48
N ARG A 124 -2.99 1.09 25.30
CA ARG A 124 -2.35 1.36 24.01
C ARG A 124 -3.37 1.35 22.89
N LEU A 125 -2.96 1.84 21.73
CA LEU A 125 -3.77 1.80 20.53
C LEU A 125 -2.91 1.42 19.33
N ARG A 126 -3.52 0.79 18.34
CA ARG A 126 -2.86 0.46 17.08
C ARG A 126 -3.21 1.52 16.06
N VAL A 127 -2.22 2.10 15.41
CA VAL A 127 -2.41 3.08 14.32
C VAL A 127 -1.96 2.55 12.97
N PHE A 128 -2.46 3.15 11.91
CA PHE A 128 -1.95 3.08 10.54
C PHE A 128 -1.47 4.46 10.12
N PHE A 129 -0.20 4.60 9.77
CA PHE A 129 0.35 5.85 9.26
C PHE A 129 -0.11 6.07 7.82
N VAL A 130 -1.06 6.97 7.64
CA VAL A 130 -1.84 7.11 6.40
C VAL A 130 -1.00 7.54 5.20
N ASP A 131 0.18 8.10 5.44
CA ASP A 131 1.11 8.56 4.40
C ASP A 131 2.19 7.54 4.04
N PHE A 132 2.36 6.48 4.85
CA PHE A 132 3.46 5.51 4.71
C PHE A 132 2.99 4.05 4.62
N GLY A 133 1.79 3.73 5.10
CA GLY A 133 1.22 2.39 5.03
C GLY A 133 1.62 1.44 6.17
N ASN A 134 2.57 1.83 7.03
CA ASN A 134 2.97 1.00 8.16
C ASN A 134 2.01 1.14 9.35
N ARG A 135 2.02 0.14 10.22
CA ARG A 135 1.17 0.07 11.41
C ARG A 135 2.03 -0.09 12.66
N GLU A 136 1.59 0.52 13.75
CA GLU A 136 2.32 0.46 15.02
C GLU A 136 1.39 0.45 16.23
N TRP A 137 1.79 -0.25 17.29
CA TRP A 137 1.18 -0.13 18.61
C TRP A 137 1.84 1.02 19.38
N LEU A 138 1.05 2.03 19.74
CA LEU A 138 1.51 3.23 20.42
C LEU A 138 0.87 3.35 21.81
N ARG A 139 1.62 3.93 22.74
CA ARG A 139 1.07 4.41 24.01
C ARG A 139 0.25 5.68 23.75
N TYR A 140 -0.73 5.95 24.61
CA TYR A 140 -1.57 7.15 24.50
C TYR A 140 -0.78 8.47 24.49
N ASN A 141 0.35 8.54 25.21
CA ASN A 141 1.21 9.72 25.23
C ASN A 141 1.99 9.94 23.91
N CYS A 142 1.95 9.02 22.96
CA CYS A 142 2.49 9.17 21.61
C CYS A 142 1.44 9.60 20.58
N VAL A 143 0.21 9.95 21.01
CA VAL A 143 -0.91 10.27 20.12
C VAL A 143 -1.60 11.54 20.58
N ARG A 144 -1.97 12.40 19.62
CA ARG A 144 -2.62 13.70 19.83
C ARG A 144 -3.75 13.91 18.82
N SER A 145 -4.65 14.83 19.12
CA SER A 145 -5.60 15.34 18.13
C SER A 145 -4.85 15.88 16.93
N ILE A 146 -5.37 15.64 15.74
CA ILE A 146 -4.84 16.30 14.55
C ILE A 146 -5.51 17.68 14.38
N LEU A 147 -4.72 18.72 14.18
CA LEU A 147 -5.21 20.04 13.80
C LEU A 147 -5.79 19.99 12.38
N PRO A 148 -6.93 20.64 12.11
CA PRO A 148 -7.57 20.64 10.79
C PRO A 148 -6.64 21.09 9.64
N ASP A 149 -5.70 22.00 9.93
CA ASP A 149 -4.75 22.52 8.95
C ASP A 149 -3.85 21.41 8.38
N PHE A 150 -3.68 20.26 9.05
CA PHE A 150 -2.90 19.13 8.54
C PHE A 150 -3.71 18.10 7.74
N LEU A 151 -5.00 18.37 7.48
CA LEU A 151 -5.91 17.48 6.74
C LEU A 151 -6.14 17.92 5.29
N HIS A 152 -5.51 19.00 4.83
CA HIS A 152 -5.73 19.55 3.49
C HIS A 152 -5.13 18.70 2.36
N LEU A 153 -4.02 17.99 2.64
CA LEU A 153 -3.45 17.04 1.69
C LEU A 153 -4.15 15.70 1.78
N PRO A 154 -4.37 15.02 0.64
CA PRO A 154 -4.77 13.62 0.66
C PRO A 154 -3.72 12.76 1.38
N PHE A 155 -4.09 11.57 1.85
CA PHE A 155 -3.13 10.62 2.42
C PHE A 155 -2.31 9.96 1.31
N GLN A 156 -1.00 9.86 1.54
CA GLN A 156 -0.04 9.55 0.49
C GLN A 156 0.18 8.05 0.25
N ALA A 157 -0.17 7.17 1.21
CA ALA A 157 0.04 5.74 1.05
C ALA A 157 -1.01 5.12 0.12
N VAL A 158 -0.56 4.63 -1.03
CA VAL A 158 -1.37 3.86 -1.96
C VAL A 158 -1.09 2.38 -1.76
N GLU A 159 -2.13 1.60 -1.45
CA GLU A 159 -2.03 0.15 -1.29
C GLU A 159 -1.83 -0.51 -2.66
N CYS A 160 -0.83 -1.38 -2.76
CA CYS A 160 -0.33 -1.89 -4.00
C CYS A 160 -0.09 -3.41 -3.96
N PHE A 161 -0.36 -4.07 -5.07
CA PHE A 161 -0.26 -5.51 -5.25
C PHE A 161 0.55 -5.80 -6.52
N LEU A 162 1.60 -6.62 -6.40
CA LEU A 162 2.40 -7.02 -7.55
C LEU A 162 1.64 -8.08 -8.37
N MET A 163 1.60 -7.89 -9.68
CA MET A 163 0.92 -8.81 -10.60
C MET A 163 1.72 -10.08 -10.86
N HIS A 164 1.01 -11.13 -11.30
CA HIS A 164 1.59 -12.37 -11.80
C HIS A 164 2.33 -13.24 -10.77
N ILE A 165 2.18 -12.96 -9.48
CA ILE A 165 2.81 -13.73 -8.41
C ILE A 165 1.82 -14.22 -7.36
N GLU A 166 2.13 -15.39 -6.79
CA GLU A 166 1.48 -16.01 -5.65
C GLU A 166 2.52 -16.63 -4.72
N PRO A 167 2.23 -16.81 -3.42
CA PRO A 167 3.11 -17.55 -2.53
C PRO A 167 3.22 -19.01 -2.96
N LEU A 168 4.38 -19.64 -2.72
CA LEU A 168 4.61 -21.07 -2.99
C LEU A 168 3.76 -22.01 -2.12
N GLY A 169 3.21 -21.49 -1.02
CA GLY A 169 2.34 -22.20 -0.10
C GLY A 169 1.23 -21.29 0.41
N ALA A 170 0.79 -21.47 1.65
CA ALA A 170 -0.34 -20.69 2.18
C ALA A 170 -0.05 -19.18 2.34
N LYS A 171 1.23 -18.78 2.47
CA LYS A 171 1.66 -17.39 2.70
C LYS A 171 3.03 -17.15 2.07
N TYR A 172 3.32 -15.89 1.77
CA TYR A 172 4.66 -15.46 1.37
C TYR A 172 5.67 -15.74 2.48
N THR A 173 6.85 -16.23 2.10
CA THR A 173 7.92 -16.55 3.04
C THR A 173 8.64 -15.28 3.48
N THR A 174 9.30 -15.34 4.64
CA THR A 174 10.18 -14.27 5.12
C THR A 174 11.29 -13.96 4.09
N GLU A 175 11.83 -14.98 3.43
CA GLU A 175 12.83 -14.84 2.38
C GLU A 175 12.30 -14.05 1.18
N SER A 176 11.13 -14.42 0.66
CA SER A 176 10.49 -13.68 -0.45
C SER A 176 10.23 -12.21 -0.10
N LYS A 177 9.83 -11.94 1.16
CA LYS A 177 9.63 -10.59 1.67
C LYS A 177 10.94 -9.79 1.71
N TYR A 178 12.01 -10.36 2.26
CA TYR A 178 13.31 -9.68 2.32
C TYR A 178 13.87 -9.41 0.95
N ARG A 179 13.79 -10.40 0.04
CA ARG A 179 14.26 -10.23 -1.32
C ARG A 179 13.50 -9.13 -2.06
N PHE A 180 12.17 -9.12 -1.95
CA PHE A 180 11.37 -8.03 -2.52
C PHE A 180 11.77 -6.67 -1.92
N LYS A 181 11.99 -6.58 -0.60
CA LYS A 181 12.47 -5.36 0.03
C LYS A 181 13.82 -4.90 -0.55
N GLU A 182 14.80 -5.79 -0.73
CA GLU A 182 16.10 -5.44 -1.34
C GLU A 182 15.96 -4.89 -2.76
N LEU A 183 15.00 -5.43 -3.53
CA LEU A 183 14.78 -4.99 -4.90
C LEU A 183 14.17 -3.59 -4.98
N VAL A 184 13.40 -3.17 -3.96
CA VAL A 184 12.61 -1.93 -4.00
C VAL A 184 13.07 -0.81 -3.05
N ASP A 185 13.86 -1.11 -2.02
CA ASP A 185 14.25 -0.12 -1.00
C ASP A 185 15.09 1.02 -1.58
N ASN A 186 14.78 2.25 -1.18
CA ASN A 186 15.53 3.47 -1.54
C ASN A 186 15.65 3.70 -3.06
N LYS A 187 14.59 3.39 -3.81
CA LYS A 187 14.54 3.58 -5.26
C LYS A 187 13.23 4.24 -5.68
N VAL A 188 13.34 5.12 -6.68
CA VAL A 188 12.21 5.52 -7.51
C VAL A 188 12.07 4.47 -8.61
N LEU A 189 10.98 3.72 -8.55
CA LEU A 189 10.66 2.64 -9.48
C LEU A 189 9.61 3.12 -10.48
N VAL A 190 9.45 2.35 -11.56
CA VAL A 190 8.42 2.58 -12.57
C VAL A 190 7.35 1.51 -12.42
N ALA A 191 6.10 1.92 -12.20
CA ALA A 191 4.95 1.04 -12.10
C ALA A 191 4.03 1.22 -13.30
N PHE A 192 3.64 0.12 -13.93
CA PHE A 192 2.55 0.11 -14.90
C PHE A 192 1.26 -0.32 -14.20
N VAL A 193 0.26 0.57 -14.19
CA VAL A 193 -0.99 0.36 -13.45
C VAL A 193 -1.92 -0.54 -14.25
N LYS A 194 -2.12 -1.79 -13.82
CA LYS A 194 -2.94 -2.78 -14.54
C LYS A 194 -4.41 -2.62 -14.25
N THR A 195 -4.75 -2.46 -12.99
CA THR A 195 -6.12 -2.27 -12.54
C THR A 195 -6.16 -1.55 -11.20
N ARG A 196 -7.31 -0.95 -10.92
CA ARG A 196 -7.66 -0.28 -9.68
C ARG A 196 -8.89 -0.95 -9.11
N SER A 197 -8.92 -1.15 -7.80
CA SER A 197 -10.13 -1.56 -7.09
C SER A 197 -10.90 -0.35 -6.57
N PHE A 198 -12.20 -0.50 -6.35
CA PHE A 198 -13.07 0.57 -5.81
C PHE A 198 -12.69 1.03 -4.40
N ASN A 199 -11.87 0.26 -3.69
CA ASN A 199 -11.31 0.59 -2.37
C ASN A 199 -9.96 1.33 -2.44
N GLY A 200 -9.47 1.61 -3.64
CA GLY A 200 -8.30 2.47 -3.87
C GLY A 200 -6.97 1.73 -3.98
N SER A 201 -6.99 0.41 -3.87
CA SER A 201 -5.81 -0.41 -4.13
C SER A 201 -5.51 -0.50 -5.62
N ILE A 202 -4.24 -0.57 -5.98
CA ILE A 202 -3.77 -0.76 -7.36
C ILE A 202 -2.99 -2.06 -7.52
N TRP A 203 -3.11 -2.67 -8.70
CA TRP A 203 -2.30 -3.81 -9.12
C TRP A 203 -1.35 -3.35 -10.20
N VAL A 204 -0.07 -3.67 -10.07
CA VAL A 204 0.98 -3.13 -10.93
C VAL A 204 1.93 -4.20 -11.44
N ASP A 205 2.48 -3.96 -12.62
CA ASP A 205 3.79 -4.47 -12.99
C ASP A 205 4.83 -3.45 -12.50
N LEU A 206 5.89 -3.91 -11.82
CA LEU A 206 6.87 -3.03 -11.18
C LEU A 206 8.27 -3.27 -11.74
N TYR A 207 8.96 -2.17 -12.08
CA TYR A 207 10.25 -2.18 -12.73
C TYR A 207 11.24 -1.28 -12.01
N ASP A 208 12.48 -1.77 -11.86
CA ASP A 208 13.63 -0.94 -11.51
C ASP A 208 14.34 -0.53 -12.80
N THR A 209 14.28 0.77 -13.10
CA THR A 209 14.89 1.39 -14.28
C THR A 209 16.05 2.31 -13.89
N THR A 210 16.64 2.11 -12.71
CA THR A 210 17.73 2.96 -12.19
C THR A 210 19.11 2.58 -12.73
N GLY A 211 19.25 1.37 -13.27
CA GLY A 211 20.46 0.86 -13.91
C GLY A 211 20.43 0.94 -15.44
N ASP A 212 21.41 0.29 -16.09
CA ASP A 212 21.51 0.22 -17.55
C ASP A 212 20.45 -0.68 -18.20
N GLU A 213 19.91 -1.63 -17.44
CA GLU A 213 18.86 -2.56 -17.86
C GLU A 213 17.65 -2.42 -16.96
N ASP A 214 16.46 -2.48 -17.57
CA ASP A 214 15.20 -2.50 -16.84
C ASP A 214 14.97 -3.87 -16.18
N ILE A 215 14.80 -3.89 -14.86
CA ILE A 215 14.59 -5.11 -14.08
C ILE A 215 13.11 -5.23 -13.74
N ASP A 216 12.47 -6.28 -14.25
CA ASP A 216 11.12 -6.68 -13.85
C ASP A 216 11.15 -7.42 -12.50
N ILE A 217 10.59 -6.77 -11.48
CA ILE A 217 10.70 -7.23 -10.09
C ILE A 217 9.99 -8.57 -9.88
N ALA A 218 8.84 -8.79 -10.54
CA ALA A 218 8.09 -10.04 -10.44
C ALA A 218 8.89 -11.20 -11.07
N LYS A 219 9.52 -10.96 -12.23
CA LYS A 219 10.34 -11.96 -12.91
C LYS A 219 11.55 -12.38 -12.08
N VAL A 220 12.20 -11.45 -11.38
CA VAL A 220 13.32 -11.79 -10.49
C VAL A 220 12.86 -12.78 -9.42
N LEU A 221 11.78 -12.48 -8.70
CA LEU A 221 11.23 -13.36 -7.65
C LEU A 221 10.81 -14.73 -8.18
N LEU A 222 10.22 -14.80 -9.37
CA LEU A 222 9.85 -16.05 -10.04
C LEU A 222 11.09 -16.89 -10.41
N SER A 223 12.11 -16.25 -10.98
CA SER A 223 13.35 -16.92 -11.41
C SER A 223 14.14 -17.48 -10.23
N GLU A 224 14.12 -16.78 -9.10
CA GLU A 224 14.73 -17.20 -7.83
C GLU A 224 13.87 -18.23 -7.07
N LYS A 225 12.69 -18.60 -7.61
CA LYS A 225 11.75 -19.55 -7.01
C LYS A 225 11.31 -19.15 -5.60
N LEU A 226 11.12 -17.85 -5.37
CA LEU A 226 10.62 -17.31 -4.10
C LEU A 226 9.09 -17.16 -4.10
N VAL A 227 8.50 -17.15 -5.30
CA VAL A 227 7.06 -17.07 -5.58
C VAL A 227 6.73 -17.96 -6.77
N GLN A 228 5.45 -18.21 -7.04
CA GLN A 228 4.97 -18.92 -8.24
C GLN A 228 4.04 -18.02 -9.07
N ASP A 229 3.85 -18.36 -10.34
CA ASP A 229 2.96 -17.63 -11.23
C ASP A 229 1.49 -17.90 -10.85
N THR A 230 0.65 -16.87 -10.88
CA THR A 230 -0.80 -16.91 -10.60
C THR A 230 -1.58 -17.93 -11.46
N GLY A 231 -1.01 -18.41 -12.58
CA GLY A 231 -1.59 -19.45 -13.43
C GLY A 231 -1.07 -20.89 -13.19
N SER A 232 -0.10 -21.10 -12.30
CA SER A 232 0.57 -22.39 -12.10
C SER A 232 -0.09 -23.23 -11.00
N THR A 233 -1.41 -23.45 -11.04
CA THR A 233 -2.02 -24.49 -10.20
C THR A 233 -1.58 -25.85 -10.74
N THR A 234 -0.57 -26.45 -10.10
CA THR A 234 -0.24 -27.85 -10.29
C THR A 234 -1.42 -28.68 -9.76
N THR A 235 -2.24 -29.18 -10.69
CA THR A 235 -3.19 -30.26 -10.42
C THR A 235 -2.41 -31.43 -9.81
N THR A 236 -2.50 -31.58 -8.50
CA THR A 236 -2.01 -32.78 -7.82
C THR A 236 -2.99 -33.90 -8.17
N SER A 237 -2.78 -34.52 -9.33
CA SER A 237 -3.44 -35.77 -9.69
C SER A 237 -3.00 -36.83 -8.70
N SER A 238 -3.79 -37.01 -7.65
CA SER A 238 -3.78 -38.23 -6.86
C SER A 238 -4.21 -39.36 -7.79
N LYS A 239 -3.21 -40.14 -8.23
CA LYS A 239 -3.46 -41.47 -8.80
C LYS A 239 -4.09 -42.32 -7.70
N GLN A 240 -5.41 -42.41 -7.68
CA GLN A 240 -6.10 -43.57 -7.14
C GLN A 240 -6.52 -44.45 -8.32
N SER A 241 -5.73 -45.49 -8.55
CA SER A 241 -6.20 -46.71 -9.19
C SER A 241 -7.24 -47.36 -8.26
N HIS A 242 -8.45 -47.60 -8.73
CA HIS A 242 -9.10 -48.93 -8.61
C HIS A 242 -10.43 -49.02 -9.37
N HIS A 243 -10.45 -50.01 -10.25
CA HIS A 243 -11.53 -50.91 -10.66
C HIS A 243 -12.87 -50.41 -11.24
N SER A 244 -13.01 -50.76 -12.52
CA SER A 244 -14.19 -51.12 -13.31
C SER A 244 -15.44 -51.63 -12.58
N SER A 245 -16.62 -51.17 -13.04
CA SER A 245 -17.78 -51.96 -13.51
C SER A 245 -18.80 -50.97 -14.13
N GLN A 246 -18.87 -50.89 -15.46
CA GLN A 246 -19.94 -51.45 -16.31
C GLN A 246 -21.34 -50.79 -16.18
N THR A 247 -21.74 -50.15 -17.30
CA THR A 247 -23.08 -50.12 -17.94
C THR A 247 -24.23 -49.49 -17.13
N SER A 248 -24.94 -48.46 -17.59
CA SER A 248 -25.82 -48.51 -18.77
C SER A 248 -26.33 -47.13 -19.21
N LEU A 249 -26.48 -46.98 -20.53
CA LEU A 249 -27.28 -45.97 -21.22
C LEU A 249 -28.74 -45.97 -20.75
N ILE A 250 -29.38 -44.79 -20.67
CA ILE A 250 -30.77 -44.53 -21.09
C ILE A 250 -30.86 -43.04 -21.51
N LEU A 251 -31.34 -42.83 -22.74
CA LEU A 251 -31.78 -41.56 -23.33
C LEU A 251 -33.22 -41.24 -22.87
N VAL A 252 -33.47 -39.96 -22.52
CA VAL A 252 -34.60 -39.00 -22.80
C VAL A 252 -35.99 -39.61 -23.18
N PRO A 253 -37.18 -38.99 -22.91
CA PRO A 253 -37.42 -37.54 -23.02
C PRO A 253 -38.53 -36.84 -22.21
N GLY A 254 -38.46 -35.50 -22.25
CA GLY A 254 -39.51 -34.51 -21.95
C GLY A 254 -39.02 -33.13 -22.32
#